data_AF-A0A2E2EAH4-F1
#
_entry.id   AF-A0A2E2EAH4-F1
#
_cell.length_a   1.000
_cell.length_b   1.000
_cell.length_c   1.000
_cell.angle_alpha   90.00
_cell.angle_beta   90.00
_cell.angle_gamma   90.00
#
_symmetry.space_group_name_H-M   'P 1'
#
loop_
_entity.id
_entity.type
_entity.pdbx_description
1 polymer ?
#
loop_
_entity_poly.entity_id
_entity_poly.type
_entity_poly.pdbx_seq_one_letter_code
_entity_poly.pdbx_strand_id
1 'polypeptide(L)'
;MKKRVYIVHSIDTEGPLNESLASTFERLEELFGIKNLPRTRDTLAKLQAREIDLGKELTAKIAEALSGHRLRINGTWTEVLAMLDRIMDNRFRQKMPDSQGNGWVYNWHCLDLVGYENNPRRRDLGYHNIFDRYIEVMGEYADCPDGLHFHFHPMSIYRDAHRCATSYINSPELWQIICRKILERNWFPTVFRAGFQAERPDSHWILEQWIPFDCSNMATDTPEELELSVDFRKGRSGDWRRAPADWSVYHPAHDDYQTPGNCRRAISRSLNVMSRTASIDQREVDKAFARADSGKPTIMGLCSHDFRDIGIEVDHVRDMIAKAAEKYPEVEFEYAEALHAFRQVLNLDMSQPALDFTIKLHANPEDDVPYLEIRTRAGKTFGPQPFLALETKAR
;
A
#
# COMPACT_ATOMS: atom_id res chain seq x y z
N MET A 1 16.02 21.12 12.67
CA MET A 1 15.34 19.83 12.45
C MET A 1 16.40 18.75 12.45
N LYS A 2 16.17 17.58 13.05
CA LYS A 2 17.14 16.47 12.97
C LYS A 2 17.23 15.99 11.52
N LYS A 3 18.44 15.73 11.03
CA LYS A 3 18.67 15.12 9.71
C LYS A 3 18.24 13.65 9.79
N ARG A 4 17.00 13.35 9.42
CA ARG A 4 16.43 12.00 9.58
C ARG A 4 15.64 11.55 8.35
N VAL A 5 15.82 10.30 7.96
CA VAL A 5 14.98 9.58 6.99
C VAL A 5 14.05 8.64 7.74
N TYR A 6 12.74 8.82 7.58
CA TYR A 6 11.76 7.82 8.03
C TYR A 6 11.55 6.79 6.93
N ILE A 7 11.89 5.53 7.20
CA ILE A 7 11.75 4.41 6.27
C ILE A 7 10.42 3.73 6.57
N VAL A 8 9.47 3.83 5.65
CA VAL A 8 8.11 3.31 5.83
C VAL A 8 7.91 2.13 4.88
N HIS A 9 7.88 0.92 5.42
CA HIS A 9 7.61 -0.27 4.63
C HIS A 9 6.12 -0.57 4.62
N SER A 10 5.43 -0.17 3.54
CA SER A 10 4.02 -0.46 3.28
C SER A 10 3.88 -1.80 2.56
N ILE A 11 3.06 -2.69 3.09
CA ILE A 11 2.80 -4.00 2.51
C ILE A 11 1.35 -4.02 2.06
N ASP A 12 1.14 -4.30 0.77
CA ASP A 12 -0.16 -4.65 0.22
C ASP A 12 -0.49 -6.05 0.77
N THR A 13 -1.27 -6.08 1.85
CA THR A 13 -1.58 -7.29 2.62
C THR A 13 -2.86 -7.89 2.05
N GLU A 14 -2.67 -8.93 1.26
CA GLU A 14 -3.64 -9.47 0.32
C GLU A 14 -3.98 -10.96 0.58
N GLY A 15 -3.26 -11.58 1.52
CA GLY A 15 -3.32 -12.99 1.86
C GLY A 15 -2.65 -13.88 0.81
N PRO A 16 -2.86 -15.21 0.91
CA PRO A 16 -2.29 -16.15 -0.05
C PRO A 16 -2.78 -15.93 -1.48
N LEU A 17 -1.89 -16.17 -2.45
CA LEU A 17 -2.16 -16.05 -3.88
C LEU A 17 -1.73 -17.32 -4.63
N ASN A 18 -2.66 -18.04 -5.23
CA ASN A 18 -2.32 -19.20 -6.05
C ASN A 18 -2.07 -18.83 -7.51
N GLU A 19 -0.86 -19.10 -8.03
CA GLU A 19 -0.54 -18.96 -9.45
C GLU A 19 -0.05 -20.30 -10.02
N SER A 20 -0.88 -20.89 -10.88
CA SER A 20 -0.48 -22.07 -11.66
C SER A 20 0.44 -21.69 -12.82
N LEU A 21 1.13 -22.66 -13.42
CA LEU A 21 1.91 -22.41 -14.64
C LEU A 21 1.06 -21.80 -15.76
N ALA A 22 -0.14 -22.34 -16.00
CA ALA A 22 -1.06 -21.80 -17.01
C ALA A 22 -1.39 -20.33 -16.72
N SER A 23 -1.60 -20.03 -15.44
CA SER A 23 -1.93 -18.71 -14.94
C SER A 23 -0.75 -17.72 -14.98
N THR A 24 0.49 -18.20 -14.96
CA THR A 24 1.69 -17.40 -15.26
C THR A 24 1.71 -16.99 -16.74
N PHE A 25 1.39 -17.90 -17.66
CA PHE A 25 1.33 -17.56 -19.08
C PHE A 25 0.16 -16.60 -19.40
N GLU A 26 -0.99 -16.75 -18.73
CA GLU A 26 -2.09 -15.78 -18.81
C GLU A 26 -1.63 -14.39 -18.38
N ARG A 27 -0.90 -14.30 -17.26
CA ARG A 27 -0.33 -13.03 -16.79
C ARG A 27 0.67 -12.44 -17.79
N LEU A 28 1.51 -13.26 -18.44
CA LEU A 28 2.41 -12.76 -19.49
C LEU A 28 1.66 -12.20 -20.70
N GLU A 29 0.56 -12.84 -21.09
CA GLU A 29 -0.31 -12.34 -22.16
C GLU A 29 -0.94 -11.00 -21.76
N GLU A 30 -1.42 -10.85 -20.53
CA GLU A 30 -2.02 -9.61 -20.03
C GLU A 30 -1.00 -8.46 -19.90
N LEU A 31 0.19 -8.75 -19.37
CA LEU A 31 1.21 -7.73 -19.10
C LEU A 31 1.95 -7.26 -20.35
N PHE A 32 2.19 -8.17 -21.30
CA PHE A 32 3.09 -7.95 -22.43
C PHE A 32 2.46 -8.23 -23.80
N GLY A 33 1.23 -8.73 -23.85
CA GLY A 33 0.56 -9.06 -25.12
C GLY A 33 1.13 -10.31 -25.81
N ILE A 34 1.89 -11.14 -25.11
CA ILE A 34 2.54 -12.32 -25.69
C ILE A 34 1.55 -13.46 -25.81
N LYS A 35 1.24 -13.81 -27.05
CA LYS A 35 0.31 -14.89 -27.40
C LYS A 35 1.06 -16.06 -28.02
N ASN A 36 0.43 -17.24 -27.97
CA ASN A 36 0.84 -18.44 -28.71
C ASN A 36 2.16 -19.10 -28.28
N LEU A 37 2.67 -18.82 -27.08
CA LEU A 37 3.78 -19.58 -26.51
C LEU A 37 3.27 -20.90 -25.90
N PRO A 38 3.97 -22.05 -26.09
CA PRO A 38 3.64 -23.29 -25.39
C PRO A 38 3.72 -23.09 -23.87
N ARG A 39 2.64 -23.40 -23.15
CA ARG A 39 2.54 -23.20 -21.69
C ARG A 39 3.24 -24.31 -20.90
N THR A 40 4.56 -24.44 -21.09
CA THR A 40 5.38 -25.50 -20.50
C THR A 40 6.48 -24.93 -19.59
N ARG A 41 7.03 -25.78 -18.71
CA ARG A 41 8.17 -25.40 -17.85
C ARG A 41 9.43 -25.10 -18.66
N ASP A 42 9.63 -25.80 -19.77
CA ASP A 42 10.75 -25.55 -20.71
C ASP A 42 10.65 -24.14 -21.31
N THR A 43 9.48 -23.77 -21.84
CA THR A 43 9.26 -22.41 -22.34
C THR A 43 9.49 -21.37 -21.25
N LEU A 44 8.99 -21.60 -20.03
CA LEU A 44 9.21 -20.70 -18.90
C LEU A 44 10.71 -20.52 -18.60
N ALA A 45 11.48 -21.60 -18.54
CA ALA A 45 12.92 -21.56 -18.32
C ALA A 45 13.65 -20.79 -19.43
N LYS A 46 13.28 -21.00 -20.69
CA LYS A 46 13.83 -20.27 -21.84
C LYS A 46 13.52 -18.77 -21.79
N LEU A 47 12.30 -18.40 -21.38
CA LEU A 47 11.94 -16.99 -21.17
C LEU A 47 12.79 -16.36 -20.05
N GLN A 48 13.01 -17.08 -18.95
CA GLN A 48 13.86 -16.62 -17.84
C GLN A 48 15.32 -16.44 -18.26
N ALA A 49 15.84 -17.39 -19.05
CA ALA A 49 17.21 -17.38 -19.56
C ALA A 49 17.41 -16.42 -20.76
N ARG A 50 16.36 -15.73 -21.22
CA ARG A 50 16.37 -14.84 -22.40
C ARG A 50 16.73 -15.57 -23.69
N GLU A 51 16.42 -16.86 -23.78
CA GLU A 51 16.69 -17.71 -24.95
C GLU A 51 15.62 -17.60 -26.04
N ILE A 52 14.46 -17.00 -25.71
CA ILE A 52 13.41 -16.65 -26.68
C ILE A 52 13.51 -15.15 -26.97
N ASP A 53 13.89 -14.82 -28.21
CA ASP A 53 13.97 -13.43 -28.67
C ASP A 53 12.57 -12.89 -28.98
N LEU A 54 12.17 -11.87 -28.22
CA LEU A 54 10.93 -11.11 -28.37
C LEU A 54 11.23 -9.61 -28.57
N GLY A 55 12.47 -9.29 -28.93
CA GLY A 55 13.02 -7.94 -28.92
C GLY A 55 13.79 -7.65 -27.62
N LYS A 56 14.95 -7.01 -27.75
CA LYS A 56 15.94 -6.82 -26.66
C LYS A 56 15.33 -6.29 -25.35
N GLU A 57 14.57 -5.21 -25.41
CA GLU A 57 13.98 -4.57 -24.23
C GLU A 57 12.84 -5.41 -23.63
N LEU A 58 11.99 -5.97 -24.48
CA LEU A 58 10.85 -6.77 -24.08
C LEU A 58 11.30 -8.10 -23.44
N THR A 59 12.27 -8.80 -24.04
CA THR A 59 12.89 -10.00 -23.47
C THR A 59 13.49 -9.74 -22.08
N ALA A 60 14.15 -8.59 -21.89
CA ALA A 60 14.69 -8.22 -20.58
C ALA A 60 13.59 -8.01 -19.53
N LYS A 61 12.52 -7.29 -19.86
CA LYS A 61 11.37 -7.03 -18.96
C LYS A 61 10.58 -8.30 -18.62
N ILE A 62 10.49 -9.27 -19.54
CA ILE A 62 9.82 -10.55 -19.28
C ILE A 62 10.67 -11.42 -18.35
N ALA A 63 11.96 -11.56 -18.64
CA ALA A 63 12.88 -12.29 -17.78
C ALA A 63 12.91 -11.68 -16.37
N GLU A 64 12.81 -10.34 -16.29
CA GLU A 64 12.55 -9.63 -15.06
C GLU A 64 11.21 -10.11 -14.46
N ALA A 65 10.05 -9.89 -15.08
CA ALA A 65 8.74 -10.29 -14.53
C ALA A 65 8.62 -11.77 -14.10
N LEU A 66 9.49 -12.65 -14.62
CA LEU A 66 9.59 -14.09 -14.31
C LEU A 66 10.76 -14.47 -13.40
N SER A 67 11.41 -13.50 -12.73
CA SER A 67 12.51 -13.79 -11.82
C SER A 67 12.11 -14.76 -10.71
N GLY A 68 13.07 -15.53 -10.19
CA GLY A 68 12.81 -16.56 -9.17
C GLY A 68 12.10 -16.01 -7.93
N HIS A 69 12.47 -14.81 -7.48
CA HIS A 69 11.80 -14.11 -6.40
C HIS A 69 10.33 -13.79 -6.70
N ARG A 70 10.00 -13.40 -7.93
CA ARG A 70 8.63 -13.04 -8.35
C ARG A 70 7.74 -14.24 -8.65
N LEU A 71 8.33 -15.40 -8.97
CA LEU A 71 7.57 -16.64 -9.19
C LEU A 71 7.35 -17.44 -7.90
N ARG A 72 8.15 -17.21 -6.85
CA ARG A 72 7.92 -17.81 -5.55
C ARG A 72 6.81 -17.03 -4.85
N ILE A 73 5.60 -17.56 -4.95
CA ILE A 73 4.40 -16.98 -4.35
C ILE A 73 3.93 -17.88 -3.20
N ASN A 74 3.63 -17.27 -2.05
CA ASN A 74 2.98 -17.93 -0.92
C ASN A 74 1.50 -18.17 -1.29
N GLY A 75 1.18 -19.40 -1.66
CA GLY A 75 -0.13 -19.78 -2.18
C GLY A 75 -1.12 -20.29 -1.13
N THR A 76 -0.68 -20.40 0.12
CA THR A 76 -1.48 -20.86 1.27
C THR A 76 -1.18 -20.05 2.52
N TRP A 77 -2.11 -20.01 3.46
CA TRP A 77 -1.89 -19.36 4.75
C TRP A 77 -0.70 -19.96 5.52
N THR A 78 -0.45 -21.27 5.41
CA THR A 78 0.72 -21.90 6.03
C THR A 78 2.03 -21.30 5.52
N GLU A 79 2.13 -21.02 4.22
CA GLU A 79 3.33 -20.41 3.63
C GLU A 79 3.47 -18.94 4.02
N VAL A 80 2.37 -18.17 4.02
CA VAL A 80 2.36 -16.77 4.49
C VAL A 80 2.78 -16.71 5.97
N LEU A 81 2.17 -17.53 6.83
CA LEU A 81 2.49 -17.56 8.26
C LEU A 81 3.93 -17.99 8.51
N ALA A 82 4.45 -19.01 7.81
CA ALA A 82 5.85 -19.41 7.93
C ALA A 82 6.83 -18.29 7.54
N MET A 83 6.45 -17.43 6.58
CA MET A 83 7.21 -16.22 6.29
C MET A 83 7.09 -15.21 7.44
N LEU A 84 5.87 -14.93 7.92
CA LEU A 84 5.63 -13.97 9.00
C LEU A 84 6.40 -14.36 10.27
N ASP A 85 6.34 -15.63 10.69
CA ASP A 85 7.10 -16.19 11.83
C ASP A 85 8.59 -15.85 11.76
N ARG A 86 9.16 -15.90 10.55
CA ARG A 86 10.57 -15.61 10.34
C ARG A 86 10.86 -14.11 10.34
N ILE A 87 10.05 -13.31 9.64
CA ILE A 87 10.37 -11.89 9.41
C ILE A 87 9.93 -10.98 10.58
N MET A 88 9.00 -11.45 11.41
CA MET A 88 8.52 -10.74 12.58
C MET A 88 9.31 -11.09 13.85
N ASP A 89 10.08 -12.18 13.84
CA ASP A 89 11.04 -12.52 14.91
C ASP A 89 12.06 -11.38 15.14
N ASN A 90 12.29 -11.05 16.41
CA ASN A 90 13.18 -9.96 16.81
C ASN A 90 14.61 -10.13 16.25
N ARG A 91 15.14 -11.35 16.13
CA ARG A 91 16.46 -11.60 15.53
C ARG A 91 16.49 -11.19 14.07
N PHE A 92 15.39 -11.41 13.33
CA PHE A 92 15.31 -10.94 11.95
C PHE A 92 15.18 -9.41 11.90
N ARG A 93 14.31 -8.80 12.72
CA ARG A 93 14.13 -7.34 12.75
C ARG A 93 15.41 -6.59 13.11
N GLN A 94 16.19 -7.13 14.04
CA GLN A 94 17.41 -6.52 14.60
C GLN A 94 18.70 -6.83 13.82
N LYS A 95 18.64 -7.47 12.64
CA LYS A 95 19.85 -7.72 11.82
C LYS A 95 20.63 -6.44 11.47
N MET A 96 19.89 -5.35 11.24
CA MET A 96 20.45 -4.01 11.01
C MET A 96 19.54 -3.02 11.74
N PRO A 97 19.83 -2.71 13.01
CA PRO A 97 19.05 -1.73 13.77
C PRO A 97 19.11 -0.35 13.13
N ASP A 98 18.09 0.46 13.38
CA ASP A 98 18.07 1.86 12.99
C ASP A 98 18.98 2.72 13.88
N SER A 99 19.04 4.04 13.62
CA SER A 99 19.88 4.96 14.39
C SER A 99 19.47 5.10 15.87
N GLN A 100 18.32 4.55 16.26
CA GLN A 100 17.81 4.52 17.64
C GLN A 100 17.93 3.12 18.27
N GLY A 101 18.49 2.14 17.55
CA GLY A 101 18.62 0.75 18.00
C GLY A 101 17.35 -0.09 17.83
N ASN A 102 16.35 0.41 17.08
CA ASN A 102 15.11 -0.31 16.83
C ASN A 102 15.23 -1.23 15.60
N GLY A 103 14.46 -2.31 15.62
CA GLY A 103 14.39 -3.24 14.51
C GLY A 103 13.45 -2.77 13.40
N TRP A 104 13.43 -3.52 12.31
CA TRP A 104 12.52 -3.27 11.19
C TRP A 104 11.04 -3.20 11.62
N VAL A 105 10.27 -2.28 11.04
CA VAL A 105 8.83 -2.07 11.29
C VAL A 105 8.04 -2.29 10.00
N TYR A 106 6.92 -3.00 10.08
CA TYR A 106 6.02 -3.28 8.96
C TYR A 106 4.72 -2.48 9.07
N ASN A 107 4.17 -2.07 7.93
CA ASN A 107 2.88 -1.41 7.83
C ASN A 107 1.96 -2.26 6.95
N TRP A 108 1.09 -3.03 7.58
CA TRP A 108 0.20 -3.99 6.93
C TRP A 108 -1.05 -3.29 6.41
N HIS A 109 -1.13 -3.01 5.11
CA HIS A 109 -2.31 -2.43 4.49
C HIS A 109 -3.24 -3.56 4.06
N CYS A 110 -4.27 -3.84 4.86
CA CYS A 110 -5.13 -5.00 4.65
C CYS A 110 -6.24 -4.74 3.64
N LEU A 111 -6.39 -5.67 2.70
CA LEU A 111 -7.48 -5.73 1.74
C LEU A 111 -8.61 -6.62 2.24
N ASP A 112 -9.85 -6.13 2.15
CA ASP A 112 -11.05 -6.96 2.25
C ASP A 112 -11.47 -7.41 0.84
N LEU A 113 -11.43 -8.73 0.58
CA LEU A 113 -11.76 -9.31 -0.72
C LEU A 113 -13.24 -9.71 -0.76
N VAL A 114 -14.13 -8.78 -1.08
CA VAL A 114 -15.58 -8.98 -1.02
C VAL A 114 -16.27 -8.68 -2.34
N GLY A 115 -17.42 -9.29 -2.58
CA GLY A 115 -18.23 -9.01 -3.77
C GLY A 115 -17.79 -9.72 -5.05
N TYR A 116 -16.82 -10.63 -4.99
CA TYR A 116 -16.35 -11.42 -6.12
C TYR A 116 -17.23 -12.66 -6.40
N GLU A 117 -17.39 -13.01 -7.67
CA GLU A 117 -18.12 -14.20 -8.12
C GLU A 117 -17.17 -15.34 -8.51
N ASN A 118 -16.02 -15.00 -9.12
CA ASN A 118 -15.03 -15.99 -9.54
C ASN A 118 -13.70 -15.80 -8.80
N ASN A 119 -13.14 -16.90 -8.29
CA ASN A 119 -11.90 -16.88 -7.51
C ASN A 119 -10.88 -17.93 -8.00
N PRO A 120 -10.36 -17.81 -9.23
CA PRO A 120 -9.45 -18.81 -9.80
C PRO A 120 -8.08 -18.85 -9.10
N ARG A 121 -7.73 -17.80 -8.35
CA ARG A 121 -6.46 -17.67 -7.62
C ARG A 121 -6.57 -18.05 -6.15
N ARG A 122 -7.73 -18.60 -5.73
CA ARG A 122 -8.00 -19.08 -4.36
C ARG A 122 -7.68 -18.04 -3.29
N ARG A 123 -7.97 -16.77 -3.59
CA ARG A 123 -7.85 -15.65 -2.66
C ARG A 123 -8.77 -15.89 -1.46
N ASP A 124 -8.40 -15.37 -0.29
CA ASP A 124 -9.24 -15.48 0.89
C ASP A 124 -10.36 -14.44 0.87
N LEU A 125 -11.54 -14.85 0.37
CA LEU A 125 -12.68 -13.96 0.20
C LEU A 125 -13.47 -13.79 1.48
N GLY A 126 -13.79 -12.56 1.83
CA GLY A 126 -14.64 -12.26 2.98
C GLY A 126 -14.36 -10.88 3.57
N TYR A 127 -15.31 -10.41 4.37
CA TYR A 127 -15.07 -9.26 5.23
C TYR A 127 -14.12 -9.69 6.34
N HIS A 128 -13.06 -8.91 6.50
CA HIS A 128 -12.14 -8.94 7.62
C HIS A 128 -11.19 -10.15 7.67
N ASN A 129 -11.31 -11.14 6.78
CA ASN A 129 -10.45 -12.33 6.79
C ASN A 129 -8.95 -11.99 6.90
N ILE A 130 -8.45 -11.11 6.02
CA ILE A 130 -7.03 -10.71 6.03
C ILE A 130 -6.70 -9.87 7.26
N PHE A 131 -7.56 -8.90 7.57
CA PHE A 131 -7.36 -7.96 8.66
C PHE A 131 -7.32 -8.65 10.03
N ASP A 132 -8.29 -9.51 10.33
CA ASP A 132 -8.37 -10.25 11.59
C ASP A 132 -7.18 -11.20 11.72
N ARG A 133 -6.76 -11.85 10.63
CA ARG A 133 -5.55 -12.69 10.64
C ARG A 133 -4.31 -11.91 11.02
N TYR A 134 -4.13 -10.71 10.50
CA TYR A 134 -2.95 -9.89 10.82
C TYR A 134 -3.02 -9.29 12.23
N ILE A 135 -4.22 -8.99 12.75
CA ILE A 135 -4.40 -8.67 14.17
C ILE A 135 -3.96 -9.84 15.05
N GLU A 136 -4.39 -11.05 14.73
CA GLU A 136 -4.01 -12.27 15.47
C GLU A 136 -2.48 -12.43 15.47
N VAL A 137 -1.86 -12.40 14.28
CA VAL A 137 -0.39 -12.53 14.15
C VAL A 137 0.34 -11.43 14.92
N MET A 138 -0.08 -10.16 14.80
CA MET A 138 0.55 -9.07 15.55
C MET A 138 0.41 -9.26 17.06
N GLY A 139 -0.71 -9.81 17.53
CA GLY A 139 -0.98 -10.12 18.94
C GLY A 139 -0.09 -11.22 19.53
N GLU A 140 0.57 -12.04 18.71
CA GLU A 140 1.54 -13.05 19.15
C GLU A 140 2.88 -12.44 19.58
N TYR A 141 3.18 -11.22 19.14
CA TYR A 141 4.44 -10.52 19.43
C TYR A 141 4.19 -9.41 20.45
N ALA A 142 4.72 -9.59 21.67
CA ALA A 142 4.69 -8.55 22.69
C ALA A 142 5.37 -7.27 22.16
N ASP A 143 4.74 -6.12 22.40
CA ASP A 143 5.22 -4.80 21.97
C ASP A 143 5.48 -4.68 20.45
N CYS A 144 4.66 -5.35 19.63
CA CYS A 144 4.76 -5.27 18.17
C CYS A 144 4.69 -3.81 17.68
N PRO A 145 5.74 -3.30 16.99
CA PRO A 145 5.78 -1.90 16.54
C PRO A 145 5.02 -1.66 15.23
N ASP A 146 4.45 -2.70 14.64
CA ASP A 146 3.85 -2.65 13.31
C ASP A 146 2.52 -1.90 13.29
N GLY A 147 2.20 -1.31 12.13
CA GLY A 147 0.94 -0.63 11.88
C GLY A 147 -0.04 -1.48 11.08
N LEU A 148 -1.34 -1.33 11.33
CA LEU A 148 -2.42 -1.93 10.56
C LEU A 148 -3.23 -0.82 9.85
N HIS A 149 -3.30 -0.90 8.52
CA HIS A 149 -3.74 0.19 7.65
C HIS A 149 -4.69 -0.29 6.56
N PHE A 150 -5.22 0.66 5.77
CA PHE A 150 -6.24 0.37 4.77
C PHE A 150 -5.64 0.17 3.38
N HIS A 151 -5.99 -0.94 2.74
CA HIS A 151 -5.77 -1.20 1.32
C HIS A 151 -7.10 -1.45 0.63
N PHE A 152 -7.29 -0.89 -0.56
CA PHE A 152 -8.52 -1.11 -1.32
C PHE A 152 -8.24 -1.34 -2.80
N HIS A 153 -8.85 -2.40 -3.32
CA HIS A 153 -8.88 -2.70 -4.74
C HIS A 153 -10.28 -2.36 -5.26
N PRO A 154 -10.39 -1.45 -6.24
CA PRO A 154 -11.64 -1.26 -6.96
C PRO A 154 -12.07 -2.56 -7.65
N MET A 155 -13.37 -2.81 -7.66
CA MET A 155 -13.99 -4.00 -8.22
C MET A 155 -14.00 -3.92 -9.75
N SER A 156 -13.61 -5.01 -10.42
CA SER A 156 -13.78 -5.13 -11.87
C SER A 156 -15.24 -5.44 -12.22
N ILE A 157 -15.69 -5.00 -13.39
CA ILE A 157 -17.04 -5.30 -13.90
C ILE A 157 -17.33 -6.80 -14.03
N TYR A 158 -16.29 -7.62 -14.08
CA TYR A 158 -16.39 -9.07 -14.20
C TYR A 158 -16.49 -9.78 -12.84
N ARG A 159 -16.24 -9.06 -11.74
CA ARG A 159 -16.26 -9.60 -10.37
C ARG A 159 -15.31 -10.81 -10.19
N ASP A 160 -14.20 -10.79 -10.92
CA ASP A 160 -13.14 -11.79 -10.83
C ASP A 160 -12.08 -11.35 -9.82
N ALA A 161 -11.80 -12.17 -8.80
CA ALA A 161 -10.90 -11.84 -7.68
C ALA A 161 -9.41 -11.67 -8.07
N HIS A 162 -9.07 -11.87 -9.35
CA HIS A 162 -7.70 -11.74 -9.87
C HIS A 162 -7.56 -10.58 -10.85
N ARG A 163 -8.65 -9.85 -11.13
CA ARG A 163 -8.65 -8.74 -12.07
C ARG A 163 -8.65 -7.41 -11.36
N CYS A 164 -7.86 -6.49 -11.90
CA CYS A 164 -7.70 -5.13 -11.40
C CYS A 164 -8.80 -4.22 -11.96
N ALA A 165 -9.18 -3.20 -11.19
CA ALA A 165 -9.91 -2.04 -11.68
C ALA A 165 -9.41 -0.77 -10.98
N THR A 166 -9.90 0.40 -11.43
CA THR A 166 -9.41 1.70 -10.97
C THR A 166 -10.51 2.69 -10.61
N SER A 167 -11.79 2.28 -10.66
CA SER A 167 -12.94 3.15 -10.38
C SER A 167 -13.57 2.85 -9.03
N TYR A 168 -13.40 3.77 -8.08
CA TYR A 168 -13.88 3.64 -6.71
C TYR A 168 -15.38 3.88 -6.64
N ILE A 169 -15.92 4.82 -7.42
CA ILE A 169 -17.36 5.09 -7.45
C ILE A 169 -18.18 3.87 -7.93
N ASN A 170 -17.59 3.01 -8.76
CA ASN A 170 -18.20 1.78 -9.25
C ASN A 170 -17.96 0.57 -8.32
N SER A 171 -17.41 0.81 -7.12
CA SER A 171 -17.07 -0.23 -6.15
C SER A 171 -17.79 0.03 -4.81
N PRO A 172 -19.13 -0.16 -4.75
CA PRO A 172 -19.91 0.11 -3.54
C PRO A 172 -19.46 -0.71 -2.32
N GLU A 173 -18.71 -1.78 -2.54
CA GLU A 173 -18.05 -2.58 -1.51
C GLU A 173 -17.16 -1.73 -0.60
N LEU A 174 -16.54 -0.66 -1.11
CA LEU A 174 -15.73 0.28 -0.32
C LEU A 174 -16.47 0.75 0.94
N TRP A 175 -17.73 1.17 0.76
CA TRP A 175 -18.54 1.70 1.86
C TRP A 175 -18.93 0.60 2.84
N GLN A 176 -19.27 -0.59 2.34
CA GLN A 176 -19.59 -1.73 3.19
C GLN A 176 -18.40 -2.17 4.03
N ILE A 177 -17.20 -2.20 3.44
CA ILE A 177 -15.96 -2.51 4.15
C ILE A 177 -15.73 -1.51 5.28
N ILE A 178 -15.74 -0.20 4.99
CA ILE A 178 -15.50 0.82 6.01
C ILE A 178 -16.57 0.79 7.11
N CYS A 179 -17.86 0.67 6.75
CA CYS A 179 -18.95 0.56 7.71
C CYS A 179 -18.76 -0.65 8.64
N ARG A 180 -18.43 -1.82 8.10
CA ARG A 180 -18.21 -3.04 8.90
C ARG A 180 -16.98 -2.94 9.78
N LYS A 181 -15.88 -2.33 9.32
CA LYS A 181 -14.71 -2.08 10.19
C LYS A 181 -15.06 -1.22 11.40
N ILE A 182 -15.87 -0.18 11.21
CA ILE A 182 -16.31 0.69 12.31
C ILE A 182 -17.21 -0.11 13.27
N LEU A 183 -18.27 -0.72 12.74
CA LEU A 183 -19.32 -1.36 13.55
C LEU A 183 -18.82 -2.63 14.25
N GLU A 184 -18.00 -3.43 13.57
CA GLU A 184 -17.62 -4.76 14.02
C GLU A 184 -16.20 -4.84 14.59
N ARG A 185 -15.33 -3.84 14.32
CA ARG A 185 -13.94 -3.82 14.81
C ARG A 185 -13.54 -2.52 15.51
N ASN A 186 -14.46 -1.55 15.65
CA ASN A 186 -14.17 -0.23 16.21
C ASN A 186 -12.92 0.41 15.58
N TRP A 187 -12.77 0.24 14.26
CA TRP A 187 -11.58 0.64 13.52
C TRP A 187 -11.95 1.52 12.34
N PHE A 188 -11.15 2.56 12.09
CA PHE A 188 -11.33 3.46 10.95
C PHE A 188 -9.99 3.68 10.21
N PRO A 189 -9.99 3.69 8.86
CA PRO A 189 -8.80 3.97 8.07
C PRO A 189 -8.09 5.27 8.47
N THR A 190 -6.77 5.21 8.62
CA THR A 190 -5.94 6.39 8.89
C THR A 190 -4.83 6.60 7.86
N VAL A 191 -4.14 5.51 7.47
CA VAL A 191 -3.20 5.52 6.36
C VAL A 191 -3.75 4.64 5.25
N PHE A 192 -3.73 5.17 4.03
CA PHE A 192 -4.21 4.51 2.85
C PHE A 192 -3.07 4.05 1.95
N ARG A 193 -3.33 2.96 1.23
CA ARG A 193 -2.58 2.58 0.06
C ARG A 193 -3.53 2.08 -1.03
N ALA A 194 -3.43 2.65 -2.22
CA ALA A 194 -4.26 2.31 -3.36
C ALA A 194 -3.83 0.99 -3.98
N GLY A 195 -4.80 0.10 -4.23
CA GLY A 195 -4.62 -1.08 -5.08
C GLY A 195 -4.08 -0.69 -6.44
N PHE A 196 -3.04 -1.39 -6.90
CA PHE A 196 -2.33 -1.08 -8.16
C PHE A 196 -1.83 0.37 -8.25
N GLN A 197 -1.69 1.03 -7.10
CA GLN A 197 -1.34 2.44 -6.97
C GLN A 197 -2.28 3.35 -7.78
N ALA A 198 -3.53 2.91 -7.94
CA ALA A 198 -4.54 3.56 -8.76
C ALA A 198 -5.32 4.59 -7.95
N GLU A 199 -4.92 5.84 -8.08
CA GLU A 199 -5.74 6.99 -7.68
C GLU A 199 -6.35 7.68 -8.90
N ARG A 200 -7.59 8.16 -8.73
CA ARG A 200 -8.40 8.83 -9.75
C ARG A 200 -9.19 9.96 -9.07
N PRO A 201 -9.81 10.88 -9.83
CA PRO A 201 -10.57 11.98 -9.24
C PRO A 201 -11.63 11.52 -8.21
N ASP A 202 -12.27 10.36 -8.42
CA ASP A 202 -13.23 9.78 -7.49
C ASP A 202 -12.57 9.30 -6.19
N SER A 203 -11.48 8.52 -6.26
CA SER A 203 -10.74 8.10 -5.07
C SER A 203 -10.16 9.30 -4.32
N HIS A 204 -9.58 10.26 -5.04
CA HIS A 204 -9.00 11.47 -4.47
C HIS A 204 -10.02 12.26 -3.64
N TRP A 205 -11.23 12.43 -4.17
CA TRP A 205 -12.33 13.09 -3.47
C TRP A 205 -12.78 12.35 -2.20
N ILE A 206 -12.80 11.01 -2.23
CA ILE A 206 -13.11 10.18 -1.05
C ILE A 206 -12.02 10.32 0.01
N LEU A 207 -10.75 10.20 -0.39
CA LEU A 207 -9.61 10.22 0.52
C LEU A 207 -9.46 11.58 1.20
N GLU A 208 -9.65 12.68 0.48
CA GLU A 208 -9.64 14.05 1.03
C GLU A 208 -10.69 14.27 2.13
N GLN A 209 -11.82 13.54 2.10
CA GLN A 209 -12.86 13.70 3.10
C GLN A 209 -12.57 12.96 4.41
N TRP A 210 -11.86 11.83 4.37
CA TRP A 210 -11.83 10.93 5.53
C TRP A 210 -10.48 10.34 5.89
N ILE A 211 -9.52 10.22 4.96
CA ILE A 211 -8.28 9.49 5.21
C ILE A 211 -7.08 10.45 5.18
N PRO A 212 -6.45 10.74 6.33
CA PRO A 212 -5.42 11.79 6.43
C PRO A 212 -4.13 11.51 5.66
N PHE A 213 -3.75 10.25 5.53
CA PHE A 213 -2.43 9.89 5.01
C PHE A 213 -2.52 8.86 3.90
N ASP A 214 -1.65 8.98 2.92
CA ASP A 214 -1.60 8.10 1.76
C ASP A 214 -0.16 7.80 1.33
N CYS A 215 0.13 6.52 1.16
CA CYS A 215 1.43 6.01 0.74
C CYS A 215 1.42 5.50 -0.72
N SER A 216 0.52 5.99 -1.58
CA SER A 216 0.29 5.43 -2.93
C SER A 216 1.21 5.97 -4.03
N ASN A 217 1.84 7.14 -3.82
CA ASN A 217 2.62 7.78 -4.87
C ASN A 217 3.82 6.92 -5.30
N MET A 218 3.84 6.50 -6.57
CA MET A 218 4.94 5.72 -7.16
C MET A 218 5.70 6.49 -8.25
N ALA A 219 5.72 7.83 -8.18
CA ALA A 219 6.43 8.67 -9.15
C ALA A 219 7.87 8.19 -9.34
N THR A 220 8.37 8.27 -10.56
CA THR A 220 9.76 7.94 -10.91
C THR A 220 10.34 9.06 -11.76
N ASP A 221 11.65 9.19 -11.76
CA ASP A 221 12.33 10.16 -12.63
C ASP A 221 12.30 9.71 -14.12
N THR A 222 11.97 8.44 -14.40
CA THR A 222 11.89 7.83 -15.74
C THR A 222 10.51 7.20 -16.01
N PRO A 223 9.43 8.00 -16.02
CA PRO A 223 8.07 7.48 -16.17
C PRO A 223 7.82 6.77 -17.52
N GLU A 224 8.63 7.02 -18.54
CA GLU A 224 8.52 6.38 -19.86
C GLU A 224 8.71 4.86 -19.79
N GLU A 225 9.44 4.35 -18.80
CA GLU A 225 9.59 2.91 -18.59
C GLU A 225 8.25 2.21 -18.31
N LEU A 226 7.27 2.93 -17.76
CA LEU A 226 5.93 2.40 -17.49
C LEU A 226 5.17 2.10 -18.78
N GLU A 227 5.48 2.82 -19.88
CA GLU A 227 4.87 2.62 -21.20
C GLU A 227 5.24 1.27 -21.83
N LEU A 228 6.27 0.59 -21.32
CA LEU A 228 6.67 -0.73 -21.80
C LEU A 228 5.73 -1.85 -21.36
N SER A 229 4.92 -1.63 -20.31
CA SER A 229 3.99 -2.62 -19.78
C SER A 229 2.54 -2.24 -20.03
N VAL A 230 1.72 -3.17 -20.53
CA VAL A 230 0.33 -2.91 -20.93
C VAL A 230 -0.53 -2.40 -19.77
N ASP A 231 -0.23 -2.88 -18.57
CA ASP A 231 -0.99 -2.58 -17.37
C ASP A 231 -0.67 -1.20 -16.76
N PHE A 232 0.47 -0.58 -17.08
CA PHE A 232 0.80 0.80 -16.67
C PHE A 232 0.83 1.82 -17.80
N ARG A 233 0.98 1.38 -19.06
CA ARG A 233 0.98 2.25 -20.25
C ARG A 233 -0.19 3.22 -20.23
N LYS A 234 0.07 4.50 -20.57
CA LYS A 234 -0.92 5.60 -20.53
C LYS A 234 -1.55 5.84 -19.15
N GLY A 235 -0.88 5.43 -18.05
CA GLY A 235 -1.38 5.63 -16.70
C GLY A 235 -2.54 4.71 -16.31
N ARG A 236 -2.61 3.50 -16.89
CA ARG A 236 -3.76 2.59 -16.74
C ARG A 236 -4.01 2.15 -15.29
N SER A 237 -2.99 1.71 -14.55
CA SER A 237 -3.11 1.32 -13.13
C SER A 237 -2.88 2.54 -12.23
N GLY A 238 -1.65 3.02 -12.08
CA GLY A 238 -1.33 4.28 -11.39
C GLY A 238 -0.72 5.32 -12.34
N ASP A 239 -1.24 6.55 -12.32
CA ASP A 239 -0.62 7.69 -13.02
C ASP A 239 -0.01 8.65 -12.00
N TRP A 240 1.31 8.65 -11.87
CA TRP A 240 2.04 9.49 -10.92
C TRP A 240 3.12 10.31 -11.61
N ARG A 241 3.03 10.47 -12.93
CA ARG A 241 4.07 11.06 -13.77
C ARG A 241 4.32 12.54 -13.45
N ARG A 242 3.33 13.22 -12.86
CA ARG A 242 3.44 14.62 -12.43
C ARG A 242 3.65 14.78 -10.92
N ALA A 243 3.66 13.68 -10.17
CA ALA A 243 3.79 13.70 -8.73
C ALA A 243 5.23 13.93 -8.27
N PRO A 244 5.44 14.54 -7.09
CA PRO A 244 6.76 14.68 -6.51
C PRO A 244 7.49 13.33 -6.42
N ALA A 245 8.65 13.26 -7.04
CA ALA A 245 9.55 12.10 -7.04
C ALA A 245 10.76 12.31 -6.12
N ASP A 246 10.73 13.31 -5.23
CA ASP A 246 11.87 13.77 -4.45
C ASP A 246 11.82 13.36 -2.97
N TRP A 247 10.97 12.39 -2.62
CA TRP A 247 10.71 11.92 -1.24
C TRP A 247 10.09 12.98 -0.31
N SER A 248 9.57 14.08 -0.87
CA SER A 248 8.72 14.99 -0.12
C SER A 248 7.37 14.34 0.19
N VAL A 249 6.84 14.70 1.37
CA VAL A 249 5.41 14.57 1.64
C VAL A 249 4.75 15.85 1.15
N TYR A 250 3.62 15.72 0.46
CA TYR A 250 2.89 16.88 -0.06
C TYR A 250 1.39 16.75 0.18
N HIS A 251 0.73 17.89 0.34
CA HIS A 251 -0.71 17.98 0.23
C HIS A 251 -1.08 18.11 -1.24
N PRO A 252 -1.97 17.29 -1.80
CA PRO A 252 -2.36 17.39 -3.20
C PRO A 252 -3.23 18.63 -3.50
N ALA A 253 -3.37 18.96 -4.78
CA ALA A 253 -4.37 19.90 -5.26
C ALA A 253 -5.75 19.24 -5.36
N HIS A 254 -6.82 20.01 -5.19
CA HIS A 254 -8.18 19.49 -5.27
C HIS A 254 -8.51 18.85 -6.63
N ASP A 255 -8.03 19.44 -7.73
CA ASP A 255 -8.33 18.96 -9.09
C ASP A 255 -7.35 17.90 -9.60
N ASP A 256 -6.18 17.77 -8.97
CA ASP A 256 -5.12 16.86 -9.41
C ASP A 256 -4.28 16.36 -8.24
N TYR A 257 -4.50 15.10 -7.87
CA TYR A 257 -3.77 14.42 -6.79
C TYR A 257 -2.25 14.35 -7.03
N GLN A 258 -1.80 14.49 -8.28
CA GLN A 258 -0.38 14.46 -8.61
C GLN A 258 0.31 15.79 -8.30
N THR A 259 -0.40 16.91 -8.18
CA THR A 259 0.25 18.21 -7.98
C THR A 259 0.15 18.67 -6.54
N PRO A 260 1.19 19.30 -5.97
CA PRO A 260 1.08 19.96 -4.67
C PRO A 260 -0.02 21.04 -4.66
N GLY A 261 -0.76 21.12 -3.56
CA GLY A 261 -1.87 22.04 -3.33
C GLY A 261 -2.26 22.11 -1.85
N ASN A 262 -3.56 22.30 -1.58
CA ASN A 262 -4.07 22.65 -0.25
C ASN A 262 -5.12 21.67 0.29
N CYS A 263 -5.17 20.43 -0.23
CA CYS A 263 -5.95 19.35 0.39
C CYS A 263 -5.49 19.09 1.83
N ARG A 264 -6.39 18.55 2.65
CA ARG A 264 -6.10 18.15 4.04
C ARG A 264 -5.23 16.91 4.09
N ARG A 265 -5.49 15.95 3.20
CA ARG A 265 -4.71 14.70 3.10
C ARG A 265 -3.25 15.00 2.74
N ALA A 266 -2.33 14.17 3.20
CA ALA A 266 -0.93 14.21 2.79
C ALA A 266 -0.53 12.90 2.10
N ILE A 267 0.27 13.01 1.04
CA ILE A 267 0.74 11.89 0.22
C ILE A 267 2.25 11.75 0.39
N SER A 268 2.71 10.53 0.67
CA SER A 268 4.12 10.13 0.63
C SER A 268 4.39 9.21 -0.55
N ARG A 269 5.63 9.23 -1.03
CA ARG A 269 6.10 8.36 -2.12
C ARG A 269 6.53 7.01 -1.58
N SER A 270 6.11 5.93 -2.25
CA SER A 270 6.49 4.55 -1.99
C SER A 270 6.88 3.82 -3.27
N LEU A 271 8.11 3.31 -3.31
CA LEU A 271 8.63 2.54 -4.45
C LEU A 271 8.60 1.04 -4.16
N ASN A 272 8.37 0.24 -5.21
CA ASN A 272 8.28 -1.21 -5.05
C ASN A 272 9.65 -1.83 -4.76
N VAL A 273 9.68 -2.88 -3.94
CA VAL A 273 10.90 -3.66 -3.71
C VAL A 273 10.96 -4.83 -4.69
N MET A 274 12.10 -4.96 -5.40
CA MET A 274 12.38 -6.04 -6.35
C MET A 274 11.24 -6.29 -7.35
N SER A 275 10.60 -5.23 -7.82
CA SER A 275 9.48 -5.28 -8.78
C SER A 275 9.91 -4.81 -10.17
N ARG A 276 9.10 -5.08 -11.19
CA ARG A 276 9.35 -4.60 -12.57
C ARG A 276 8.99 -3.13 -12.78
N THR A 277 8.19 -2.58 -11.86
CA THR A 277 7.57 -1.25 -11.97
C THR A 277 8.02 -0.40 -10.80
N ALA A 278 8.58 0.78 -11.08
CA ALA A 278 8.99 1.75 -10.06
C ALA A 278 9.77 1.09 -8.91
N SER A 279 10.76 0.26 -9.25
CA SER A 279 11.55 -0.45 -8.24
C SER A 279 12.51 0.51 -7.57
N ILE A 280 12.62 0.42 -6.24
CA ILE A 280 13.67 1.13 -5.52
C ILE A 280 15.05 0.58 -5.90
N ASP A 281 16.04 1.48 -5.98
CA ASP A 281 17.44 1.18 -6.23
C ASP A 281 18.35 2.02 -5.31
N GLN A 282 19.66 1.82 -5.39
CA GLN A 282 20.62 2.58 -4.57
C GLN A 282 20.55 4.08 -4.82
N ARG A 283 20.31 4.51 -6.07
CA ARG A 283 20.21 5.93 -6.43
C ARG A 283 19.06 6.59 -5.70
N GLU A 284 17.93 5.91 -5.62
CA GLU A 284 16.72 6.36 -4.92
C GLU A 284 16.90 6.40 -3.39
N VAL A 285 17.59 5.41 -2.80
CA VAL A 285 17.95 5.44 -1.37
C VAL A 285 18.92 6.60 -1.08
N ASP A 286 19.96 6.77 -1.89
CA ASP A 286 20.90 7.90 -1.77
C ASP A 286 20.18 9.26 -1.90
N LYS A 287 19.15 9.34 -2.76
CA LYS A 287 18.31 10.54 -2.94
C LYS A 287 17.53 10.88 -1.66
N ALA A 288 17.01 9.88 -0.95
CA ALA A 288 16.33 10.08 0.33
C ALA A 288 17.31 10.58 1.40
N PHE A 289 18.48 9.95 1.53
CA PHE A 289 19.48 10.38 2.50
C PHE A 289 20.04 11.77 2.18
N ALA A 290 20.30 12.09 0.91
CA ALA A 290 20.73 13.44 0.50
C ALA A 290 19.69 14.51 0.85
N ARG A 291 18.39 14.20 0.71
CA ARG A 291 17.31 15.11 1.10
C ARG A 291 17.35 15.37 2.61
N ALA A 292 17.43 14.32 3.42
CA ALA A 292 17.51 14.46 4.87
C ALA A 292 18.79 15.19 5.31
N ASP A 293 19.91 14.96 4.64
CA ASP A 293 21.18 15.67 4.91
C ASP A 293 21.05 17.19 4.68
N SER A 294 20.25 17.59 3.69
CA SER A 294 19.90 19.00 3.45
C SER A 294 18.95 19.60 4.49
N GLY A 295 18.59 18.85 5.53
CA GLY A 295 17.71 19.27 6.63
C GLY A 295 16.22 19.25 6.28
N LYS A 296 15.83 18.63 5.15
CA LYS A 296 14.44 18.54 4.71
C LYS A 296 13.75 17.31 5.30
N PRO A 297 12.48 17.43 5.74
CA PRO A 297 11.67 16.28 6.12
C PRO A 297 11.59 15.25 4.99
N THR A 298 11.75 13.97 5.32
CA THR A 298 11.90 12.89 4.35
C THR A 298 11.20 11.62 4.83
N ILE A 299 10.27 11.11 4.01
CA ILE A 299 9.76 9.74 4.12
C ILE A 299 10.23 8.97 2.88
N MET A 300 10.96 7.87 3.10
CA MET A 300 11.32 6.90 2.07
C MET A 300 10.36 5.71 2.18
N GLY A 301 9.30 5.72 1.38
CA GLY A 301 8.34 4.63 1.33
C GLY A 301 8.83 3.44 0.49
N LEU A 302 8.52 2.24 0.97
CA LEU A 302 8.78 0.96 0.31
C LEU A 302 7.45 0.23 0.14
N CYS A 303 7.30 -0.50 -0.97
CA CYS A 303 6.14 -1.34 -1.23
C CYS A 303 6.50 -2.80 -1.46
N SER A 304 5.78 -3.67 -0.77
CA SER A 304 5.82 -5.13 -0.90
C SER A 304 4.43 -5.75 -0.90
N HIS A 305 4.35 -7.06 -1.11
CA HIS A 305 3.09 -7.82 -1.02
C HIS A 305 3.35 -9.06 -0.16
N ASP A 306 2.39 -9.45 0.68
CA ASP A 306 2.51 -10.57 1.63
C ASP A 306 2.54 -11.96 0.99
N PHE A 307 2.02 -12.08 -0.23
CA PHE A 307 2.18 -13.29 -1.02
C PHE A 307 3.58 -13.45 -1.63
N ARG A 308 4.49 -12.47 -1.51
CA ARG A 308 5.92 -12.62 -1.88
C ARG A 308 6.76 -12.84 -0.62
N ASP A 309 8.00 -13.30 -0.77
CA ASP A 309 8.93 -13.41 0.37
C ASP A 309 9.49 -12.04 0.79
N ILE A 310 8.78 -11.36 1.70
CA ILE A 310 9.16 -10.04 2.22
C ILE A 310 10.54 -10.07 2.89
N GLY A 311 10.97 -11.20 3.46
CA GLY A 311 12.26 -11.26 4.15
C GLY A 311 13.45 -11.04 3.21
N ILE A 312 13.36 -11.56 1.98
CA ILE A 312 14.37 -11.31 0.94
C ILE A 312 14.37 -9.83 0.54
N GLU A 313 13.18 -9.23 0.44
CA GLU A 313 13.00 -7.81 0.08
C GLU A 313 13.58 -6.88 1.16
N VAL A 314 13.36 -7.19 2.44
CA VAL A 314 13.92 -6.43 3.56
C VAL A 314 15.45 -6.51 3.56
N ASP A 315 16.04 -7.70 3.41
CA ASP A 315 17.50 -7.83 3.39
C ASP A 315 18.12 -7.09 2.18
N HIS A 316 17.45 -7.12 1.01
CA HIS A 316 17.87 -6.33 -0.16
C HIS A 316 17.88 -4.82 0.11
N VAL A 317 16.85 -4.30 0.79
CA VAL A 317 16.77 -2.87 1.10
C VAL A 317 17.78 -2.48 2.19
N ARG A 318 18.01 -3.33 3.19
CA ARG A 318 19.06 -3.11 4.21
C ARG A 318 20.43 -2.91 3.59
N ASP A 319 20.81 -3.72 2.60
CA ASP A 319 22.08 -3.55 1.89
C ASP A 319 22.21 -2.17 1.24
N MET A 320 21.10 -1.61 0.73
CA MET A 320 21.09 -0.27 0.15
C MET A 320 21.13 0.84 1.19
N ILE A 321 20.40 0.67 2.30
CA ILE A 321 20.42 1.58 3.45
C ILE A 321 21.82 1.64 4.04
N ALA A 322 22.52 0.50 4.20
CA ALA A 322 23.86 0.45 4.78
C ALA A 322 24.84 1.31 3.98
N LYS A 323 24.84 1.18 2.65
CA LYS A 323 25.66 1.99 1.75
C LYS A 323 25.32 3.48 1.82
N ALA A 324 24.03 3.82 1.91
CA ALA A 324 23.61 5.21 2.05
C ALA A 324 24.00 5.79 3.41
N ALA A 325 23.85 5.03 4.50
CA ALA A 325 24.25 5.45 5.84
C ALA A 325 25.78 5.68 5.94
N GLU A 326 26.59 4.85 5.29
CA GLU A 326 28.05 5.08 5.16
C GLU A 326 28.36 6.37 4.39
N LYS A 327 27.59 6.66 3.34
CA LYS A 327 27.76 7.86 2.50
C LYS A 327 27.29 9.15 3.18
N TYR A 328 26.31 9.06 4.08
CA TYR A 328 25.72 10.19 4.80
C TYR A 328 25.74 9.94 6.32
N PRO A 329 26.93 9.94 6.96
CA PRO A 329 27.09 9.50 8.36
C PRO A 329 26.38 10.40 9.40
N GLU A 330 26.05 11.64 9.03
CA GLU A 330 25.32 12.59 9.87
C GLU A 330 23.79 12.47 9.75
N VAL A 331 23.30 11.60 8.86
CA VAL A 331 21.87 11.36 8.65
C VAL A 331 21.43 10.14 9.44
N GLU A 332 20.52 10.37 10.39
CA GLU A 332 19.84 9.28 11.08
C GLU A 332 18.79 8.64 10.15
N PHE A 333 18.51 7.36 10.34
CA PHE A 333 17.35 6.71 9.75
C PHE A 333 16.56 5.96 10.82
N GLU A 334 15.27 5.81 10.57
CA GLU A 334 14.31 5.16 11.47
C GLU A 334 13.41 4.24 10.68
N TYR A 335 13.25 2.99 11.13
CA TYR A 335 12.19 2.13 10.60
C TYR A 335 10.89 2.50 11.29
N ALA A 336 9.95 3.08 10.55
CA ALA A 336 8.82 3.77 11.14
C ALA A 336 7.48 3.13 10.78
N GLU A 337 6.59 3.12 11.76
CA GLU A 337 5.17 3.00 11.52
C GLU A 337 4.70 4.26 10.74
N ALA A 338 3.83 4.08 9.75
CA ALA A 338 3.48 5.09 8.76
C ALA A 338 2.80 6.32 9.40
N LEU A 339 1.83 6.11 10.29
CA LEU A 339 1.16 7.19 11.01
C LEU A 339 2.15 7.99 11.87
N HIS A 340 3.10 7.32 12.52
CA HIS A 340 4.21 7.97 13.21
C HIS A 340 5.04 8.84 12.26
N ALA A 341 5.51 8.27 11.14
CA ALA A 341 6.35 8.98 10.17
C ALA A 341 5.67 10.25 9.63
N PHE A 342 4.39 10.16 9.25
CA PHE A 342 3.62 11.32 8.79
C PHE A 342 3.50 12.40 9.86
N ARG A 343 3.17 12.01 11.11
CA ARG A 343 3.07 12.96 12.24
C ARG A 343 4.39 13.70 12.47
N GLN A 344 5.52 13.02 12.40
CA GLN A 344 6.84 13.63 12.57
C GLN A 344 7.18 14.57 11.41
N VAL A 345 7.02 14.12 10.17
CA VAL A 345 7.41 14.88 8.97
C VAL A 345 6.55 16.11 8.74
N LEU A 346 5.25 16.03 9.06
CA LEU A 346 4.32 17.17 9.01
C LEU A 346 4.35 18.03 10.30
N ASN A 347 5.12 17.62 11.31
CA ASN A 347 5.19 18.29 12.61
C ASN A 347 3.79 18.54 13.21
N LEU A 348 2.96 17.50 13.24
CA LEU A 348 1.58 17.61 13.73
C LEU A 348 1.54 17.78 15.24
N ASP A 349 0.70 18.71 15.69
CA ASP A 349 0.47 18.96 17.11
C ASP A 349 -0.41 17.87 17.73
N MET A 350 0.23 16.96 18.46
CA MET A 350 -0.43 15.85 19.15
C MET A 350 -1.03 16.24 20.51
N SER A 351 -0.90 17.51 20.94
CA SER A 351 -1.49 18.01 22.18
C SER A 351 -2.97 18.40 22.04
N GLN A 352 -3.50 18.39 20.81
CA GLN A 352 -4.90 18.70 20.58
C GLN A 352 -5.82 17.69 21.29
N PRO A 353 -6.93 18.16 21.89
CA PRO A 353 -7.88 17.26 22.54
C PRO A 353 -8.44 16.27 21.52
N ALA A 354 -8.59 15.01 21.97
CA ALA A 354 -9.30 14.00 21.20
C ALA A 354 -10.72 14.49 20.85
N LEU A 355 -11.25 14.00 19.73
CA LEU A 355 -12.62 14.29 19.35
C LEU A 355 -13.57 13.73 20.41
N ASP A 356 -14.29 14.62 21.09
CA ASP A 356 -15.38 14.28 22.01
C ASP A 356 -16.68 14.82 21.40
N PHE A 357 -17.71 13.99 21.35
CA PHE A 357 -18.99 14.34 20.76
C PHE A 357 -20.15 13.57 21.43
N THR A 358 -21.35 14.12 21.30
CA THR A 358 -22.59 13.45 21.67
C THR A 358 -23.40 13.12 20.44
N ILE A 359 -24.09 11.98 20.49
CA ILE A 359 -25.07 11.57 19.50
C ILE A 359 -26.45 11.50 20.16
N LYS A 360 -27.47 12.07 19.51
CA LYS A 360 -28.87 11.92 19.90
C LYS A 360 -29.71 11.58 18.66
N LEU A 361 -30.46 10.48 18.71
CA LEU A 361 -31.45 10.14 17.69
C LEU A 361 -32.79 10.79 18.03
N HIS A 362 -33.29 11.62 17.13
CA HIS A 362 -34.63 12.19 17.19
C HIS A 362 -35.53 11.38 16.27
N ALA A 363 -36.11 10.30 16.79
CA ALA A 363 -36.83 9.30 15.98
C ALA A 363 -38.21 9.77 15.49
N ASN A 364 -38.90 10.63 16.24
CA ASN A 364 -40.22 11.17 15.91
C ASN A 364 -40.32 12.63 16.38
N PRO A 365 -39.61 13.58 15.74
CA PRO A 365 -39.73 14.99 16.11
C PRO A 365 -41.13 15.53 15.73
N GLU A 366 -41.65 16.47 16.52
CA GLU A 366 -43.03 16.99 16.34
C GLU A 366 -43.21 17.78 15.03
N ASP A 367 -42.17 18.52 14.60
CA ASP A 367 -42.22 19.44 13.46
C ASP A 367 -41.14 19.16 12.38
N ASP A 368 -40.55 17.96 12.35
CA ASP A 368 -39.46 17.63 11.41
C ASP A 368 -39.48 16.15 10.99
N VAL A 369 -38.52 15.73 10.16
CA VAL A 369 -38.25 14.32 9.83
C VAL A 369 -37.28 13.70 10.84
N PRO A 370 -37.23 12.36 11.00
CA PRO A 370 -36.28 11.74 11.91
C PRO A 370 -34.81 12.08 11.57
N TYR A 371 -34.02 12.49 12.55
CA TYR A 371 -32.62 12.90 12.34
C TYR A 371 -31.68 12.45 13.47
N LEU A 372 -30.39 12.33 13.12
CA LEU A 372 -29.31 12.10 14.08
C LEU A 372 -28.60 13.43 14.35
N GLU A 373 -28.64 13.89 15.59
CA GLU A 373 -27.93 15.09 16.02
C GLU A 373 -26.56 14.69 16.59
N ILE A 374 -25.50 15.23 15.99
CA ILE A 374 -24.12 15.04 16.45
C ILE A 374 -23.59 16.40 16.88
N ARG A 375 -23.18 16.54 18.14
CA ARG A 375 -22.57 17.76 18.68
C ARG A 375 -21.17 17.50 19.18
N THR A 376 -20.19 18.17 18.59
CA THR A 376 -18.80 18.17 19.06
C THR A 376 -18.67 18.97 20.34
N ARG A 377 -18.06 18.38 21.36
CA ARG A 377 -17.73 19.00 22.64
C ARG A 377 -16.27 19.46 22.70
N ALA A 378 -15.37 18.68 22.12
CA ALA A 378 -13.94 18.99 22.02
C ALA A 378 -13.31 18.34 20.77
N GLY A 379 -12.14 18.82 20.39
CA GLY A 379 -11.41 18.34 19.21
C GLY A 379 -11.99 18.85 17.89
N LYS A 380 -11.43 18.36 16.78
CA LYS A 380 -11.83 18.71 15.41
C LYS A 380 -11.89 17.45 14.56
N THR A 381 -12.82 17.40 13.61
CA THR A 381 -12.82 16.38 12.57
C THR A 381 -11.69 16.65 11.58
N PHE A 382 -11.18 15.59 10.95
CA PHE A 382 -10.22 15.72 9.85
C PHE A 382 -10.88 16.44 8.66
N GLY A 383 -11.92 15.83 8.09
CA GLY A 383 -12.62 16.35 6.92
C GLY A 383 -13.83 17.23 7.23
N PRO A 384 -14.60 17.58 6.19
CA PRO A 384 -15.75 18.46 6.29
C PRO A 384 -16.92 17.84 7.08
N GLN A 385 -16.96 16.51 7.19
CA GLN A 385 -18.00 15.77 7.91
C GLN A 385 -17.44 14.45 8.47
N PRO A 386 -17.98 13.94 9.61
CA PRO A 386 -17.64 12.62 10.09
C PRO A 386 -18.15 11.52 9.14
N PHE A 387 -17.48 10.36 9.15
CA PHE A 387 -18.00 9.17 8.49
C PHE A 387 -19.07 8.52 9.39
N LEU A 388 -20.26 8.26 8.85
CA LEU A 388 -21.36 7.64 9.59
C LEU A 388 -21.59 6.21 9.11
N ALA A 389 -21.42 5.24 9.99
CA ALA A 389 -21.81 3.85 9.78
C ALA A 389 -23.05 3.53 10.61
N LEU A 390 -24.07 2.94 9.98
CA LEU A 390 -25.32 2.54 10.64
C LEU A 390 -25.62 1.07 10.35
N GLU A 391 -26.00 0.35 11.40
CA GLU A 391 -26.61 -0.97 11.28
C GLU A 391 -28.11 -0.84 11.52
N THR A 392 -28.92 -1.19 10.52
CA THR A 392 -30.37 -1.21 10.67
C THR A 392 -30.81 -2.53 11.29
N LYS A 393 -31.75 -2.50 12.23
CA LYS A 393 -32.54 -3.69 12.54
C LYS A 393 -33.25 -4.14 11.26
N ALA A 394 -33.23 -5.43 10.94
CA ALA A 394 -33.85 -5.98 9.73
C ALA A 394 -35.25 -5.39 9.48
N ARG A 395 -35.60 -5.17 8.21
CA ARG A 395 -36.86 -4.52 7.81
C ARG A 395 -38.10 -5.19 8.39
#